data_AF-A0A970YK09-F1
#
_entry.id   AF-A0A970YK09-F1
#
_cell.length_a   1.000
_cell.length_b   1.000
_cell.length_c   1.000
_cell.angle_alpha   90.00
_cell.angle_beta   90.00
_cell.angle_gamma   90.00
#
_symmetry.space_group_name_H-M   'P 1'
#
loop_
_entity.id
_entity.type
_entity.pdbx_description
1 polymer ?
#
loop_
_entity_poly.entity_id
_entity_poly.type
_entity_poly.pdbx_seq_one_letter_code
_entity_poly.pdbx_strand_id
1 'polypeptide(L)'
;MIQNKNDLANKLLGSGKDEEVVESPTLSKIAEEIARVSEKRARDVRRFYYDLGSIIKILSTKLKLGGHACFLVGNRTVSGIEVPMDLIVKEMFEETGMRLEKILVRKIGNKRMPSKNSPSNVAGKTVNTMLYEYMVVMSKEA
;
A
#
# COMPACT_ATOMS: atom_id res chain seq x y z
N MET A 1 -11.75 5.24 -28.69
CA MET A 1 -12.76 4.68 -27.77
C MET A 1 -12.24 3.37 -27.23
N ILE A 2 -12.19 3.18 -25.90
CA ILE A 2 -11.87 1.87 -25.33
C ILE A 2 -13.18 1.07 -25.32
N GLN A 3 -13.31 0.12 -26.24
CA GLN A 3 -14.54 -0.65 -26.44
C GLN A 3 -14.65 -1.87 -25.51
N ASN A 4 -13.58 -2.23 -24.79
CA ASN A 4 -13.51 -3.40 -23.94
C ASN A 4 -13.21 -3.02 -22.47
N LYS A 5 -14.12 -3.41 -21.57
CA LYS A 5 -13.99 -3.14 -20.12
C LYS A 5 -12.75 -3.80 -19.51
N ASN A 6 -12.32 -4.94 -20.03
CA ASN A 6 -11.15 -5.66 -19.52
C ASN A 6 -9.85 -4.96 -19.93
N ASP A 7 -9.79 -4.39 -21.14
CA ASP A 7 -8.61 -3.63 -21.58
C ASP A 7 -8.44 -2.32 -20.82
N LEU A 8 -9.56 -1.66 -20.49
CA LEU A 8 -9.55 -0.49 -19.62
C LEU A 8 -9.07 -0.85 -18.21
N ALA A 9 -9.61 -1.92 -17.62
CA ALA A 9 -9.19 -2.41 -16.32
C ALA A 9 -7.70 -2.76 -16.30
N ASN A 10 -7.21 -3.48 -17.30
CA ASN A 10 -5.79 -3.84 -17.39
C ASN A 10 -4.85 -2.63 -17.46
N LYS A 11 -5.25 -1.55 -18.14
CA LYS A 11 -4.49 -0.29 -18.19
C LYS A 11 -4.55 0.52 -16.88
N LEU A 12 -5.66 0.45 -16.14
CA LEU A 12 -5.86 1.21 -14.89
C LEU A 12 -5.38 0.48 -13.64
N LEU A 13 -5.22 -0.85 -13.70
CA LEU A 13 -4.79 -1.72 -12.60
C LEU A 13 -3.26 -1.79 -12.45
N GLY A 14 -2.51 -0.98 -13.18
CA GLY A 14 -1.05 -0.91 -13.04
C GLY A 14 -0.26 -1.29 -14.29
N SER A 15 1.06 -1.23 -14.20
CA SER A 15 1.97 -1.49 -15.33
C SER A 15 1.91 -2.92 -15.89
N GLY A 16 1.42 -3.89 -15.11
CA GLY A 16 1.31 -5.28 -15.52
C GLY A 16 2.67 -5.98 -15.67
N LYS A 17 3.73 -5.36 -15.15
CA LYS A 17 5.08 -5.90 -15.13
C LYS A 17 5.41 -6.41 -13.72
N ASP A 18 6.10 -7.55 -13.69
CA ASP A 18 6.73 -8.11 -12.49
C ASP A 18 8.24 -7.84 -12.58
N GLU A 19 8.66 -6.58 -12.45
CA GLU A 19 10.08 -6.24 -12.28
C GLU A 19 10.33 -5.81 -10.81
N GLU A 20 11.57 -5.77 -10.35
CA GLU A 20 11.90 -5.29 -8.98
C GLU A 20 12.37 -3.84 -9.05
N VAL A 21 11.72 -2.94 -8.30
CA VAL A 21 12.11 -1.50 -8.30
C VAL A 21 12.48 -1.00 -6.91
N VAL A 22 11.80 -1.50 -5.86
CA VAL A 22 12.06 -1.15 -4.45
C VAL A 22 11.70 -2.34 -3.56
N GLU A 23 12.61 -2.74 -2.67
CA GLU A 23 12.40 -3.85 -1.74
C GLU A 23 11.67 -3.41 -0.46
N SER A 24 10.92 -4.34 0.13
CA SER A 24 10.33 -4.20 1.46
C SER A 24 10.23 -5.59 2.10
N PRO A 25 11.04 -5.89 3.13
CA PRO A 25 10.95 -7.16 3.85
C PRO A 25 9.55 -7.44 4.38
N THR A 26 8.84 -6.41 4.84
CA THR A 26 7.46 -6.53 5.32
C THR A 26 6.51 -6.93 4.20
N LEU A 27 6.65 -6.33 3.01
CA LEU A 27 5.84 -6.71 1.85
C LEU A 27 6.08 -8.15 1.43
N SER A 28 7.35 -8.59 1.35
CA SER A 28 7.70 -9.95 0.94
C SER A 28 7.04 -10.98 1.84
N LYS A 29 7.17 -10.80 3.17
CA LYS A 29 6.54 -11.67 4.17
C LYS A 29 5.01 -11.69 4.04
N ILE A 30 4.38 -10.51 3.96
CA ILE A 30 2.91 -10.41 3.85
C ILE A 30 2.41 -11.02 2.54
N ALA A 31 3.12 -10.82 1.44
CA ALA A 31 2.75 -11.40 0.16
C ALA A 31 2.83 -12.94 0.17
N GLU A 32 3.83 -13.52 0.86
CA GLU A 32 3.91 -14.97 1.07
C GLU A 32 2.76 -15.49 1.94
N GLU A 33 2.43 -14.80 3.03
CA GLU A 33 1.28 -15.16 3.87
C GLU A 33 -0.03 -15.13 3.07
N ILE A 34 -0.23 -14.09 2.25
CA ILE A 34 -1.40 -13.99 1.37
C ILE A 34 -1.39 -15.09 0.31
N ALA A 35 -0.22 -15.45 -0.24
CA ALA A 35 -0.11 -16.48 -1.28
C ALA A 35 -0.56 -17.85 -0.78
N ARG A 36 -0.35 -18.17 0.50
CA ARG A 36 -0.84 -19.40 1.14
C ARG A 36 -2.38 -19.49 1.15
N VAL A 37 -3.07 -18.35 1.14
CA VAL A 37 -4.54 -18.28 1.10
C VAL A 37 -5.04 -18.14 -0.33
N SER A 38 -4.42 -17.26 -1.12
CA SER A 38 -4.77 -17.00 -2.51
C SER A 38 -3.59 -16.41 -3.26
N GLU A 39 -2.95 -17.24 -4.08
CA GLU A 39 -1.84 -16.85 -4.94
C GLU A 39 -2.22 -15.70 -5.89
N LYS A 40 -3.43 -15.72 -6.45
CA LYS A 40 -3.96 -14.63 -7.28
C LYS A 40 -3.96 -13.29 -6.53
N ARG A 41 -4.45 -13.27 -5.28
CA ARG A 41 -4.48 -12.04 -4.47
C ARG A 41 -3.08 -11.58 -4.08
N ALA A 42 -2.15 -12.51 -3.84
CA ALA A 42 -0.76 -12.15 -3.58
C ALA A 42 -0.13 -11.45 -4.80
N ARG A 43 -0.40 -11.94 -6.02
CA ARG A 43 0.04 -11.26 -7.25
C ARG A 43 -0.56 -9.86 -7.38
N ASP A 44 -1.86 -9.70 -7.13
CA ASP A 44 -2.52 -8.38 -7.17
C ASP A 44 -1.88 -7.40 -6.16
N VAL A 45 -1.55 -7.88 -4.95
CA VAL A 45 -0.87 -7.08 -3.92
C VAL A 45 0.54 -6.70 -4.37
N ARG A 46 1.34 -7.65 -4.87
CA ARG A 46 2.70 -7.39 -5.37
C ARG A 46 2.68 -6.35 -6.49
N ARG A 47 1.77 -6.48 -7.46
CA ARG A 47 1.61 -5.52 -8.57
C ARG A 47 1.29 -4.11 -8.08
N PHE A 48 0.36 -3.98 -7.13
CA PHE A 48 0.02 -2.68 -6.55
C PHE A 48 1.25 -2.01 -5.91
N TYR A 49 2.02 -2.77 -5.12
CA TYR A 49 3.18 -2.24 -4.43
C TYR A 49 4.38 -2.00 -5.36
N TYR A 50 4.47 -2.74 -6.46
CA TYR A 50 5.44 -2.49 -7.52
C TYR A 50 5.24 -1.10 -8.15
N ASP A 51 4.00 -0.78 -8.55
CA ASP A 51 3.69 0.53 -9.13
C ASP A 51 3.91 1.65 -8.11
N LEU A 52 3.57 1.40 -6.83
CA LEU A 52 3.81 2.34 -5.74
C LEU A 52 5.31 2.59 -5.52
N GLY A 53 6.13 1.52 -5.49
CA GLY A 53 7.58 1.62 -5.37
C GLY A 53 8.22 2.40 -6.53
N SER A 54 7.71 2.22 -7.74
CA SER A 54 8.14 2.99 -8.91
C SER A 54 7.88 4.50 -8.75
N ILE A 55 6.72 4.87 -8.20
CA ILE A 55 6.39 6.27 -7.88
C ILE A 55 7.33 6.79 -6.78
N ILE A 56 7.54 6.01 -5.72
CA ILE A 56 8.43 6.36 -4.61
C ILE A 56 9.84 6.66 -5.13
N LYS A 57 10.42 5.78 -5.95
CA LYS A 57 11.75 5.98 -6.55
C LYS A 57 11.85 7.28 -7.36
N ILE A 58 10.84 7.57 -8.19
CA ILE A 58 10.81 8.81 -8.97
C ILE A 58 10.69 10.02 -8.03
N LEU A 59 9.85 9.96 -7.00
CA LEU A 59 9.71 11.05 -6.04
C LEU A 59 11.02 11.32 -5.29
N SER A 60 11.67 10.28 -4.75
CA SER A 60 12.92 10.41 -4.01
C SER A 60 14.04 11.04 -4.84
N THR A 61 14.12 10.69 -6.14
CA THR A 61 15.11 11.30 -7.04
C THR A 61 14.81 12.76 -7.36
N LYS A 62 13.53 13.13 -7.56
CA LYS A 62 13.12 14.50 -7.92
C LYS A 62 13.03 15.46 -6.74
N LEU A 63 12.91 14.94 -5.52
CA LEU A 63 12.85 15.76 -4.32
C LEU A 63 14.18 16.50 -4.12
N LYS A 64 14.12 17.78 -3.75
CA LYS A 64 15.31 18.56 -3.40
C LYS A 64 15.90 18.11 -2.07
N LEU A 65 17.18 18.39 -1.85
CA LEU A 65 17.85 18.25 -0.56
C LEU A 65 17.07 19.03 0.51
N GLY A 66 16.84 18.42 1.68
CA GLY A 66 15.96 18.93 2.73
C GLY A 66 14.46 18.91 2.39
N GLY A 67 14.07 18.34 1.24
CA GLY A 67 12.67 18.15 0.87
C GLY A 67 12.02 17.00 1.61
N HIS A 68 10.69 17.04 1.74
CA HIS A 68 9.92 16.05 2.48
C HIS A 68 8.87 15.39 1.58
N ALA A 69 8.63 14.10 1.79
CA ALA A 69 7.52 13.34 1.22
C ALA A 69 6.59 12.89 2.36
N CYS A 70 5.31 13.25 2.26
CA CYS A 70 4.29 12.91 3.27
C CYS A 70 3.24 12.00 2.63
N PHE A 71 3.17 10.74 3.06
CA PHE A 71 2.22 9.74 2.56
C PHE A 71 1.17 9.44 3.61
N LEU A 72 -0.08 9.79 3.30
CA LEU A 72 -1.25 9.41 4.09
C LEU A 72 -1.75 8.05 3.60
N VAL A 73 -1.61 7.04 4.44
CA VAL A 73 -1.94 5.65 4.12
C VAL A 73 -2.83 5.05 5.21
N GLY A 74 -3.46 3.94 4.89
CA GLY A 74 -4.26 3.20 5.85
C GLY A 74 -4.06 1.71 5.66
N ASN A 75 -3.94 1.01 6.77
CA ASN A 75 -3.69 -0.42 6.76
C ASN A 75 -4.97 -1.16 6.36
N ARG A 76 -4.86 -1.92 5.27
CA ARG A 76 -5.98 -2.66 4.67
C ARG A 76 -5.82 -4.14 4.96
N THR A 77 -6.93 -4.85 5.00
CA THR A 77 -6.94 -6.30 5.11
C THR A 77 -7.17 -6.93 3.74
N VAL A 78 -6.31 -7.87 3.33
CA VAL A 78 -6.44 -8.64 2.10
C VAL A 78 -6.48 -10.12 2.46
N SER A 79 -7.51 -10.84 2.02
CA SER A 79 -7.69 -12.27 2.34
C SER A 79 -7.63 -12.59 3.84
N GLY A 80 -8.08 -11.65 4.68
CA GLY A 80 -8.05 -11.79 6.15
C GLY A 80 -6.72 -11.44 6.82
N ILE A 81 -5.69 -11.10 6.04
CA ILE A 81 -4.36 -10.70 6.52
C ILE A 81 -4.25 -9.18 6.48
N GLU A 82 -3.84 -8.56 7.59
CA GLU A 82 -3.60 -7.12 7.65
C GLU A 82 -2.30 -6.77 6.92
N VAL A 83 -2.37 -5.78 6.04
CA VAL A 83 -1.24 -5.27 5.27
C VAL A 83 -0.81 -3.94 5.90
N PRO A 84 0.32 -3.92 6.64
CA PRO A 84 0.85 -2.72 7.30
C PRO A 84 1.50 -1.79 6.28
N MET A 85 0.67 -1.00 5.60
CA MET A 85 1.08 -0.14 4.49
C MET A 85 2.02 0.98 4.95
N ASP A 86 1.84 1.48 6.17
CA ASP A 86 2.72 2.46 6.78
C ASP A 86 4.17 1.96 6.88
N LEU A 87 4.36 0.71 7.31
CA LEU A 87 5.68 0.09 7.36
C LEU A 87 6.25 -0.20 5.98
N ILE A 88 5.44 -0.73 5.05
CA ILE A 88 5.89 -1.03 3.69
C ILE A 88 6.34 0.25 2.97
N VAL A 89 5.55 1.33 3.08
CA VAL A 89 5.92 2.62 2.45
C VAL A 89 7.16 3.21 3.09
N LYS A 90 7.31 3.11 4.42
CA LYS A 90 8.53 3.52 5.12
C LYS A 90 9.75 2.77 4.56
N GLU A 91 9.71 1.45 4.54
CA GLU A 91 10.81 0.60 4.03
C GLU A 91 11.15 0.95 2.58
N MET A 92 10.14 1.13 1.73
CA MET A 92 10.34 1.51 0.33
C MET A 92 11.05 2.86 0.18
N PHE A 93 10.72 3.85 1.00
CA PHE A 93 11.43 5.13 0.97
C PHE A 93 12.86 5.01 1.51
N GLU A 94 13.09 4.21 2.56
CA GLU A 94 14.43 3.96 3.11
C GLU A 94 15.36 3.34 2.07
N GLU A 95 14.86 2.41 1.26
CA GLU A 95 15.61 1.78 0.15
C GLU A 95 16.05 2.79 -0.93
N THR A 96 15.39 3.96 -1.02
CA THR A 96 15.79 5.05 -1.93
C THR A 96 16.78 6.04 -1.31
N GLY A 97 17.25 5.79 -0.08
CA GLY A 97 18.13 6.67 0.67
C GLY A 97 17.41 7.84 1.36
N MET A 98 16.07 7.82 1.43
CA MET A 98 15.33 8.78 2.24
C MET A 98 15.29 8.33 3.70
N ARG A 99 15.21 9.28 4.63
CA ARG A 99 15.16 9.01 6.07
C ARG A 99 13.76 9.17 6.62
N LEU A 100 13.34 8.26 7.50
CA LEU A 100 12.10 8.43 8.25
C LEU A 100 12.25 9.56 9.27
N GLU A 101 11.34 10.54 9.22
CA GLU A 101 11.24 11.54 10.27
C GLU A 101 10.28 11.12 11.36
N LYS A 102 9.05 10.73 10.98
CA LYS A 102 8.01 10.29 11.91
C LYS A 102 6.89 9.59 11.17
N ILE A 103 6.16 8.74 11.90
CA ILE A 103 4.85 8.22 11.50
C ILE A 103 3.83 8.78 12.48
N LEU A 104 2.88 9.58 11.99
CA LEU A 104 1.78 10.08 12.81
C LEU A 104 0.56 9.19 12.63
N VAL A 105 -0.07 8.79 13.72
CA VAL A 105 -1.27 7.94 13.69
C VAL A 105 -2.50 8.76 14.10
N ARG A 106 -3.56 8.67 13.31
CA ARG A 106 -4.83 9.34 13.56
C ARG A 106 -5.96 8.32 13.53
N LYS A 107 -6.83 8.37 14.54
CA LYS A 107 -8.11 7.66 14.53
C LYS A 107 -9.09 8.35 13.57
N ILE A 108 -9.69 7.59 12.65
CA ILE A 108 -10.72 8.11 11.75
C ILE A 108 -12.03 8.24 12.54
N GLY A 109 -12.42 9.48 12.84
CA GLY A 109 -13.62 9.77 13.63
C GLY A 109 -14.93 9.56 12.84
N ASN A 110 -15.10 10.30 11.74
CA ASN A 110 -16.32 10.26 10.93
C ASN A 110 -16.07 9.50 9.63
N LYS A 111 -16.58 8.26 9.54
CA LYS A 111 -16.53 7.48 8.30
C LYS A 111 -17.89 7.47 7.61
N ARG A 112 -17.87 7.64 6.29
CA ARG A 112 -19.05 7.33 5.44
C ARG A 112 -19.32 5.83 5.39
N MET A 113 -18.29 4.99 5.48
CA MET A 113 -18.44 3.54 5.59
C MET A 113 -18.64 3.10 7.05
N PRO A 114 -19.40 2.02 7.30
CA PRO A 114 -19.52 1.42 8.62
C PRO A 114 -18.16 1.04 9.22
N SER A 115 -18.01 1.17 10.54
CA SER A 115 -16.80 0.77 11.27
C SER A 115 -16.58 -0.75 11.28
N LYS A 116 -17.61 -1.52 10.96
CA LYS A 116 -17.57 -2.98 10.82
C LYS A 116 -18.22 -3.40 9.50
N ASN A 117 -17.62 -4.34 8.79
CA ASN A 117 -18.21 -4.98 7.61
C ASN A 117 -18.15 -6.50 7.73
N SER A 118 -18.91 -7.22 6.92
CA SER A 118 -18.80 -8.69 6.78
C SER A 118 -18.20 -9.00 5.41
N PRO A 119 -16.87 -9.16 5.28
CA PRO A 119 -16.23 -9.45 4.00
C PRO A 119 -16.67 -10.79 3.42
N SER A 120 -17.10 -11.72 4.28
CA SER A 120 -17.62 -13.03 3.91
C SER A 120 -19.11 -13.02 3.55
N ASN A 121 -19.80 -11.88 3.71
CA ASN A 121 -21.27 -11.76 3.59
C ASN A 121 -22.06 -12.79 4.41
N VAL A 122 -21.45 -13.34 5.47
CA VAL A 122 -22.12 -14.24 6.41
C VAL A 122 -22.63 -13.41 7.59
N ALA A 123 -23.94 -13.43 7.82
CA ALA A 123 -24.57 -12.71 8.91
C ALA A 123 -23.88 -13.03 10.26
N GLY A 124 -23.55 -11.99 11.02
CA GLY A 124 -22.86 -12.11 12.32
C GLY A 124 -21.33 -12.22 12.26
N LYS A 125 -20.73 -12.55 11.10
CA LYS A 125 -19.25 -12.54 10.95
C LYS A 125 -18.78 -11.18 10.46
N THR A 126 -18.51 -10.27 11.40
CA THR A 126 -18.01 -8.93 11.09
C THR A 126 -16.54 -8.74 11.45
N VAL A 127 -15.80 -8.00 10.63
CA VAL A 127 -14.46 -7.48 10.96
C VAL A 127 -14.48 -5.96 11.00
N ASN A 128 -13.54 -5.36 11.72
CA ASN A 128 -13.39 -3.91 11.73
C ASN A 128 -12.92 -3.42 10.35
N THR A 129 -13.44 -2.28 9.90
CA THR A 129 -12.90 -1.55 8.75
C THR A 129 -11.78 -0.63 9.21
N MET A 130 -10.81 -0.31 8.35
CA MET A 130 -9.63 0.55 8.61
C MET A 130 -9.89 1.71 9.59
N LEU A 131 -9.59 1.56 10.88
CA LEU A 131 -9.96 2.54 11.93
C LEU A 131 -8.97 3.70 12.06
N TYR A 132 -7.77 3.53 11.51
CA TYR A 132 -6.66 4.45 11.66
C TYR A 132 -6.09 4.81 10.29
N GLU A 133 -5.61 6.04 10.19
CA GLU A 133 -4.77 6.54 9.10
C GLU A 133 -3.39 6.85 9.67
N TYR A 134 -2.38 6.65 8.84
CA TYR A 134 -0.98 6.80 9.15
C TYR A 134 -0.39 7.81 8.18
N MET A 135 0.27 8.84 8.70
CA MET A 135 1.03 9.79 7.90
C MET A 135 2.51 9.47 8.05
N VAL A 136 3.08 8.86 7.01
CA VAL A 136 4.52 8.57 6.91
C VAL A 136 5.22 9.80 6.37
N VAL A 137 6.12 10.39 7.16
CA VAL A 137 6.90 11.57 6.78
C VAL A 137 8.35 11.16 6.58
N MET A 138 8.81 11.25 5.33
CA MET A 138 10.18 10.94 4.92
C MET A 138 10.87 12.22 4.48
N SER A 139 12.16 12.36 4.75
CA SER A 139 12.97 13.48 4.26
C SER A 139 14.18 13.01 3.46
N LYS A 140 14.57 13.84 2.50
CA LYS A 140 15.83 13.70 1.78
C LYS A 140 16.88 14.50 2.53
N GLU A 141 17.88 13.80 3.06
CA GLU A 141 18.98 14.46 3.78
C GLU A 141 19.64 15.51 2.89
N ALA A 142 20.15 16.57 3.53
CA ALA A 142 20.71 17.73 2.86
C ALA A 142 22.21 17.57 2.57
#